data_AF-A0A3P7KDW5-F1
#
_entry.id   AF-A0A3P7KDW5-F1
#
_cell.length_a   1.000
_cell.length_b   1.000
_cell.length_c   1.000
_cell.angle_alpha   90.00
_cell.angle_beta   90.00
_cell.angle_gamma   90.00
#
_symmetry.space_group_name_H-M   'P 1'
#
loop_
_entity.id
_entity.type
_entity.pdbx_description
1 polymer ?
#
loop_
_entity_poly.entity_id
_entity_poly.type
_entity_poly.pdbx_seq_one_letter_code
_entity_poly.pdbx_strand_id
1 'polypeptide(L)'
;MAHILDDNGVTALEYMHYFYDAKYKMEWDHTIDGMDVVEKISNDTMVLHQRHKTVWPAAARESLFVSHIRRVDDLKPNEAYDLYIVCNKDVTRTDVPVKFSNLY
;
A
#
# COMPACT_ATOMS: atom_id res chain seq x y z
N MET A 1 19.24 -19.11 12.19
CA MET A 1 17.78 -19.32 12.30
C MET A 1 17.20 -18.91 10.96
N ALA A 2 16.66 -19.84 10.18
CA ALA A 2 16.17 -19.56 8.84
C ALA A 2 14.86 -18.77 8.96
N HIS A 3 14.87 -17.49 8.60
CA HIS A 3 13.64 -16.76 8.29
C HIS A 3 12.95 -17.54 7.17
N ILE A 4 11.70 -17.97 7.31
CA ILE A 4 11.01 -18.57 6.17
C ILE A 4 10.97 -17.53 5.07
N LEU A 5 11.47 -17.97 3.93
CA LEU A 5 11.50 -17.23 2.71
C LEU A 5 10.38 -17.78 1.83
N ASP A 6 9.80 -16.96 0.96
CA ASP A 6 9.05 -17.52 -0.18
C ASP A 6 9.96 -18.45 -1.02
N ASP A 7 9.42 -19.08 -2.06
CA ASP A 7 10.19 -19.95 -2.95
C ASP A 7 11.41 -19.26 -3.60
N ASN A 8 11.51 -17.92 -3.49
CA ASN A 8 12.58 -17.09 -4.04
C ASN A 8 13.56 -16.54 -3.00
N GLY A 9 13.40 -16.83 -1.71
CA GLY A 9 14.33 -16.31 -0.72
C GLY A 9 13.90 -14.99 -0.05
N VAL A 10 12.63 -14.57 -0.13
CA VAL A 10 12.14 -13.27 0.38
C VAL A 10 11.39 -13.40 1.71
N THR A 11 11.76 -12.60 2.71
CA THR A 11 11.09 -12.51 4.02
C THR A 11 9.79 -11.69 3.97
N ALA A 12 8.90 -11.88 4.96
CA ALA A 12 7.68 -11.07 5.06
C ALA A 12 7.99 -9.58 5.23
N LEU A 13 9.05 -9.23 5.99
CA LEU A 13 9.51 -7.85 6.13
C LEU A 13 9.92 -7.25 4.77
N GLU A 14 10.72 -7.96 3.98
CA GLU A 14 11.14 -7.48 2.66
C GLU A 14 9.93 -7.30 1.75
N TYR A 15 9.03 -8.30 1.69
CA TYR A 15 7.81 -8.20 0.89
C TYR A 15 6.97 -6.98 1.28
N MET A 16 6.74 -6.78 2.59
CA MET A 16 5.95 -5.66 3.07
C MET A 16 6.64 -4.30 2.87
N HIS A 17 7.97 -4.26 2.90
CA HIS A 17 8.71 -3.04 2.56
C HIS A 17 8.42 -2.59 1.13
N TYR A 18 8.49 -3.50 0.15
CA TYR A 18 8.20 -3.18 -1.25
C TYR A 18 6.71 -2.90 -1.52
N PHE A 19 5.81 -3.54 -0.77
CA PHE A 19 4.38 -3.28 -0.87
C PHE A 19 4.00 -1.90 -0.33
N TYR A 20 4.57 -1.50 0.82
CA TYR A 20 4.24 -0.26 1.53
C TYR A 20 4.99 0.96 0.99
N ASP A 21 6.27 0.84 0.63
CA ASP A 21 7.07 1.99 0.24
C ASP A 21 6.66 2.50 -1.14
N ALA A 22 6.12 3.72 -1.13
CA ALA A 22 5.59 4.41 -2.29
C ALA A 22 6.57 4.47 -3.47
N LYS A 23 7.88 4.52 -3.18
CA LYS A 23 8.92 4.67 -4.22
C LYS A 23 8.99 3.49 -5.19
N TYR A 24 8.59 2.28 -4.75
CA TYR A 24 8.65 1.08 -5.58
C TYR A 24 7.33 0.77 -6.28
N LYS A 25 6.24 1.45 -5.92
CA LYS A 25 4.90 1.08 -6.37
C LYS A 25 4.76 1.12 -7.89
N MET A 26 5.36 2.12 -8.55
CA MET A 26 5.34 2.23 -10.01
C MET A 26 6.17 1.14 -10.72
N GLU A 27 7.08 0.47 -10.01
CA GLU A 27 7.91 -0.60 -10.58
C GLU A 27 7.14 -1.93 -10.66
N TRP A 28 6.30 -2.24 -9.67
CA TRP A 28 5.61 -3.52 -9.58
C TRP A 28 4.10 -3.46 -9.85
N ASP A 29 3.43 -2.35 -9.53
CA ASP A 29 1.99 -2.24 -9.68
C ASP A 29 1.65 -1.76 -11.10
N HIS A 30 1.39 -2.71 -11.98
CA HIS A 30 1.06 -2.41 -13.37
C HIS A 30 -0.36 -1.87 -13.56
N THR A 31 -1.17 -1.75 -12.50
CA THR A 31 -2.55 -1.21 -12.57
C THR A 31 -2.62 0.29 -12.40
N ILE A 32 -1.53 0.93 -11.95
CA ILE A 32 -1.46 2.37 -11.70
C ILE A 32 -0.68 3.09 -12.81
N ASP A 33 -1.04 4.36 -13.03
CA ASP A 33 -0.32 5.26 -13.94
C ASP A 33 0.25 6.50 -13.23
N GLY A 34 -0.03 6.67 -11.94
CA GLY A 34 0.65 7.65 -11.10
C GLY A 34 0.35 7.46 -9.62
N MET A 35 1.29 7.89 -8.78
CA MET A 35 1.11 7.93 -7.35
C MET A 35 1.90 9.08 -6.72
N ASP A 36 1.28 9.76 -5.77
CA ASP A 36 1.88 10.87 -5.02
C ASP A 36 1.77 10.61 -3.51
N VAL A 37 2.87 10.85 -2.79
CA VAL A 37 2.85 10.92 -1.32
C VAL A 37 2.33 12.29 -0.93
N VAL A 38 1.07 12.36 -0.52
CA VAL A 38 0.39 13.60 -0.12
C VAL A 38 0.94 14.09 1.21
N GLU A 39 1.13 13.18 2.17
CA GLU A 39 1.62 13.51 3.49
C GLU A 39 2.31 12.29 4.11
N LYS A 40 3.43 12.52 4.78
CA LYS A 40 4.07 11.53 5.64
C LYS A 40 3.75 11.87 7.10
N ILE A 41 2.79 11.14 7.69
CA ILE A 41 2.30 11.38 9.05
C ILE A 41 3.34 10.89 10.07
N SER A 42 3.96 9.74 9.79
CA SER A 42 5.00 9.12 10.61
C SER A 42 5.90 8.23 9.75
N ASN A 43 6.82 7.49 10.37
CA ASN A 43 7.66 6.53 9.65
C ASN A 43 6.86 5.35 9.06
N ASP A 44 5.74 5.01 9.69
CA ASP A 44 4.92 3.85 9.40
C ASP A 44 3.51 4.22 8.87
N THR A 45 3.25 5.50 8.65
CA THR A 45 1.95 5.99 8.17
C THR A 45 2.10 7.12 7.16
N MET A 46 1.42 7.01 6.02
CA MET A 46 1.39 8.04 4.98
C MET A 46 0.02 8.14 4.29
N VAL A 47 -0.27 9.30 3.69
CA VAL A 47 -1.42 9.52 2.81
C VAL A 47 -0.94 9.43 1.35
N LEU A 48 -1.62 8.61 0.56
CA LEU A 48 -1.30 8.35 -0.84
C LEU A 48 -2.46 8.75 -1.74
N HIS A 49 -2.15 9.47 -2.82
CA HIS A 49 -3.05 9.70 -3.95
C HIS A 49 -2.61 8.80 -5.10
N GLN A 50 -3.45 7.85 -5.48
CA GLN A 50 -3.16 6.84 -6.50
C GLN A 50 -4.10 7.02 -7.70
N ARG A 51 -3.52 7.04 -8.89
CA ARG A 51 -4.23 7.08 -10.18
C ARG A 51 -4.11 5.73 -10.87
N HIS A 52 -5.24 5.21 -11.35
CA HIS A 52 -5.31 3.91 -12.00
C HIS A 52 -5.36 4.06 -13.52
N LYS A 53 -4.69 3.13 -14.20
CA LYS A 53 -4.84 2.96 -15.65
C LYS A 53 -6.31 2.73 -15.98
N THR A 54 -6.79 3.46 -16.97
CA THR A 54 -8.18 3.38 -17.41
C THR A 54 -8.30 2.44 -18.59
N VAL A 55 -9.20 1.45 -18.48
CA VAL A 55 -9.58 0.59 -19.61
C VAL A 55 -10.92 1.07 -20.13
N TRP A 56 -10.94 1.58 -21.36
CA TRP A 56 -12.18 1.98 -22.01
C TRP A 56 -13.14 0.76 -22.07
N PRO A 57 -14.44 0.93 -21.75
CA PRO A 57 -15.20 2.17 -21.60
C PRO A 57 -15.33 2.69 -20.16
N ALA A 58 -14.55 2.18 -19.19
CA ALA A 58 -14.65 2.62 -17.80
C ALA A 58 -14.14 4.06 -17.64
N ALA A 59 -14.71 4.78 -16.66
CA ALA A 59 -14.16 6.05 -16.22
C ALA A 59 -12.82 5.83 -15.49
N ALA A 60 -11.97 6.85 -15.53
CA ALA A 60 -10.75 6.88 -14.73
C ALA A 60 -11.06 6.72 -13.24
N ARG A 61 -10.13 6.13 -12.48
CA ARG A 61 -10.29 5.92 -11.05
C ARG A 61 -9.10 6.47 -10.29
N GLU A 62 -9.42 7.26 -9.29
CA GLU A 62 -8.44 7.79 -8.36
C GLU A 62 -8.82 7.38 -6.94
N SER A 63 -7.81 7.10 -6.12
CA SER A 63 -7.98 6.73 -4.71
C SER A 63 -7.12 7.63 -3.84
N LEU A 64 -7.68 8.07 -2.71
CA LEU A 64 -6.96 8.79 -1.68
C LEU A 64 -7.13 8.02 -0.37
N PHE A 65 -6.03 7.53 0.17
CA PHE A 65 -6.07 6.64 1.33
C PHE A 65 -4.88 6.87 2.25
N VAL A 66 -5.10 6.60 3.53
CA VAL A 66 -4.01 6.41 4.51
C VAL A 66 -3.52 4.97 4.36
N SER A 67 -2.21 4.80 4.22
CA SER A 67 -1.53 3.52 4.32
C SER A 67 -0.75 3.46 5.62
N HIS A 68 -0.92 2.38 6.38
CA HIS A 68 -0.24 2.14 7.64
C HIS A 68 0.37 0.74 7.67
N ILE A 69 1.66 0.64 7.99
CA ILE A 69 2.36 -0.64 8.18
C ILE A 69 2.62 -0.91 9.66
N ARG A 70 2.43 -2.14 10.11
CA ARG A 70 2.73 -2.53 11.49
C ARG A 70 3.20 -3.96 11.62
N ARG A 71 4.17 -4.19 12.50
CA ARG A 71 4.52 -5.52 13.00
C ARG A 71 3.55 -5.91 14.12
N VAL A 72 2.94 -7.08 14.02
CA VAL A 72 1.87 -7.56 14.92
C VAL A 72 2.13 -8.99 15.37
N ASP A 73 3.37 -9.25 15.81
CA ASP A 73 3.79 -10.59 16.22
C ASP A 73 2.99 -11.17 17.38
N ASP A 74 2.40 -10.34 18.23
CA ASP A 74 1.54 -10.81 19.34
C ASP A 74 0.27 -11.54 18.85
N LEU A 75 -0.08 -11.38 17.57
CA LEU A 75 -1.22 -12.02 16.93
C LEU A 75 -0.83 -13.21 16.04
N LYS A 76 0.46 -13.54 15.96
CA LYS A 76 0.95 -14.58 15.04
C LYS A 76 0.77 -15.99 15.64
N PRO A 77 0.50 -17.01 14.81
CA PRO A 77 0.56 -18.41 15.25
C PRO A 77 1.97 -18.77 15.75
N ASN A 78 2.07 -19.72 16.70
CA ASN A 78 3.36 -20.11 17.30
C ASN A 78 4.44 -20.56 16.30
N GLU A 79 4.02 -21.05 15.13
CA GLU A 79 4.90 -21.55 14.08
C GLU A 79 5.34 -20.46 13.08
N ALA A 80 4.76 -19.27 13.14
CA ALA A 80 5.10 -18.15 12.27
C ALA A 80 6.32 -17.38 12.78
N TYR A 81 7.20 -16.95 11.87
CA TYR A 81 8.42 -16.21 12.21
C TYR A 81 8.15 -14.74 12.53
N ASP A 82 7.45 -14.06 11.64
CA ASP A 82 7.05 -12.67 11.75
C ASP A 82 5.63 -12.49 11.20
N LEU A 83 4.97 -11.42 11.65
CA LEU A 83 3.67 -11.02 11.12
C LEU A 83 3.64 -9.51 10.94
N TYR A 84 3.37 -9.09 9.71
CA TYR A 84 3.21 -7.69 9.34
C TYR A 84 1.85 -7.48 8.69
N ILE A 85 1.25 -6.33 8.94
CA ILE A 85 0.03 -5.88 8.30
C ILE A 85 0.28 -4.53 7.64
N VAL A 86 -0.18 -4.38 6.41
CA VAL A 86 -0.36 -3.08 5.76
C VAL A 86 -1.85 -2.86 5.58
N CYS A 87 -2.37 -1.77 6.13
CA CYS A 87 -3.77 -1.40 6.00
C CYS A 87 -3.91 -0.12 5.20
N ASN A 88 -4.72 -0.18 4.15
CA ASN A 88 -5.06 0.97 3.32
C ASN A 88 -6.52 1.35 3.58
N LYS A 89 -6.76 2.58 4.03
CA LYS A 89 -8.10 3.08 4.34
C LYS A 89 -8.36 4.40 3.63
N ASP A 90 -9.42 4.44 2.84
CA ASP A 90 -9.84 5.66 2.14
C ASP A 90 -10.09 6.81 3.11
N VAL A 91 -9.66 8.00 2.69
CA VAL A 91 -9.85 9.28 3.37
C VAL A 91 -10.30 10.36 2.39
N THR A 92 -10.96 11.39 2.90
CA THR A 92 -11.35 12.57 2.12
C THR A 92 -10.58 13.78 2.63
N ARG A 93 -10.02 14.57 1.71
CA ARG A 93 -9.26 15.78 2.02
C ARG A 93 -9.67 16.90 1.07
N THR A 94 -10.00 18.06 1.61
CA THR A 94 -10.42 19.23 0.81
C THR A 94 -9.26 19.83 0.01
N ASP A 95 -8.03 19.69 0.49
CA ASP A 95 -6.81 20.15 -0.15
C ASP A 95 -6.31 19.23 -1.28
N VAL A 96 -6.83 18.00 -1.36
CA VAL A 96 -6.49 17.02 -2.41
C VAL A 96 -7.79 16.48 -3.03
N PRO A 97 -8.44 17.25 -3.92
CA PRO A 97 -9.67 16.82 -4.56
C PRO A 97 -9.40 15.67 -5.53
N VAL A 98 -10.06 14.54 -5.27
CA VAL A 98 -10.02 13.34 -6.11
C VAL A 98 -11.03 13.51 -7.24
N LYS A 99 -10.58 13.43 -8.49
CA LYS A 99 -11.45 13.79 -9.63
C LYS A 99 -12.49 12.73 -9.96
N PHE A 100 -12.20 11.47 -9.63
CA PHE A 100 -13.02 10.31 -10.01
C PHE A 100 -13.02 9.22 -8.93
N SER A 101 -13.28 9.59 -7.67
CA SER A 101 -13.53 8.60 -6.63
C SER A 101 -14.91 7.98 -6.83
N ASN A 102 -14.99 6.65 -6.89
CA ASN A 102 -16.27 5.94 -6.82
C ASN A 102 -16.88 6.16 -5.41
N LEU A 103 -17.64 7.23 -5.24
CA LEU A 103 -18.56 7.34 -4.11
C LEU A 103 -19.78 6.49 -4.46
N TYR A 104 -19.84 5.30 -3.87
CA TYR A 104 -21.11 4.66 -3.53
C TYR A 104 -21.46 5.05 -2.09
#